data_AF-A0A1G3RU95-F1
#
_entry.id   AF-A0A1G3RU95-F1
#
_cell.length_a   1.000
_cell.length_b   1.000
_cell.length_c   1.000
_cell.angle_alpha   90.00
_cell.angle_beta   90.00
_cell.angle_gamma   90.00
#
_symmetry.space_group_name_H-M   'P 1'
#
loop_
_entity.id
_entity.type
_entity.pdbx_description
1 polymer ?
#
loop_
_entity_poly.entity_id
_entity_poly.type
_entity_poly.pdbx_seq_one_letter_code
_entity_poly.pdbx_strand_id
1 'polypeptide(L)'
;MKPLVPFLIALAMLAAVPARTSANETVRVYGIIMESAETVQQRYAVALSMAALNDPDAAIYALDALDWVLTNRSTIRAGSERELYERLSQVLVKSLGDWRYTNAAASVMRVVDDSTDPLSRSEALIALGSMRATEYAEKIALILRDLNLAPTADRDAGEKLAYGSILALERMRSPLGFAPLFFASEGWYSRRVREQAERSLPLVLDDPTEAVAEIIEKESLERKIRAFDLLMRSRAADESKIRTAASALSRGITLSPRNKAEETLLSDLRVRSMNALVSLGDRSGNSSADFNEAYRIGGIDEKLVALRAMGATRSVESARFLRDIIIDLDGVHRRGLVDNTRETLMRAALQNAAVNARKELAPALQAVSLNQGWSGGILNLAAIAQKALQ
;
A
#
# COMPACT_ATOMS: atom_id res chain seq x y z
N MET A 1 -41.61 39.34 11.14
CA MET A 1 -41.81 38.30 10.10
C MET A 1 -41.95 39.02 8.77
N LYS A 2 -40.87 39.11 7.98
CA LYS A 2 -40.91 39.64 6.60
C LYS A 2 -41.42 38.52 5.68
N PRO A 3 -42.16 38.83 4.60
CA PRO A 3 -42.89 37.81 3.86
C PRO A 3 -41.91 36.93 3.08
N LEU A 4 -41.86 35.64 3.42
CA LEU A 4 -41.16 34.57 2.67
C LEU A 4 -41.91 34.16 1.38
N VAL A 5 -43.13 34.67 1.19
CA VAL A 5 -44.06 34.27 0.12
C VAL A 5 -43.64 34.71 -1.30
N PRO A 6 -43.07 35.91 -1.57
CA PRO A 6 -42.74 36.28 -2.94
C PRO A 6 -41.54 35.50 -3.52
N PHE A 7 -40.66 34.95 -2.66
CA PHE A 7 -39.48 34.19 -3.11
C PHE A 7 -39.84 32.78 -3.62
N LEU A 8 -40.82 32.12 -2.99
CA LEU A 8 -41.31 30.79 -3.41
C LEU A 8 -42.06 30.84 -4.75
N ILE A 9 -42.72 31.96 -5.07
CA ILE A 9 -43.47 32.12 -6.32
C ILE A 9 -42.51 32.38 -7.51
N ALA A 10 -41.40 33.08 -7.29
CA ALA A 10 -40.37 33.28 -8.32
C ALA A 10 -39.67 31.96 -8.71
N LEU A 11 -39.45 31.05 -7.74
CA LEU A 11 -38.83 29.74 -8.00
C LEU A 11 -39.74 28.81 -8.82
N ALA A 12 -41.06 28.91 -8.64
CA ALA A 12 -42.04 28.07 -9.34
C ALA A 12 -42.29 28.52 -10.80
N MET A 13 -42.13 29.82 -11.11
CA MET A 13 -42.34 30.32 -12.49
C MET A 13 -41.16 30.08 -13.44
N LEU A 14 -39.95 29.79 -12.95
CA LEU A 14 -38.81 29.45 -13.82
C LEU A 14 -38.86 28.02 -14.38
N ALA A 15 -39.70 27.14 -13.83
CA ALA A 15 -39.84 25.77 -14.30
C ALA A 15 -40.62 25.63 -15.63
N ALA A 16 -41.11 26.75 -16.21
CA ALA A 16 -41.98 26.75 -17.38
C ALA A 16 -41.41 27.50 -18.61
N VAL A 17 -40.09 27.73 -18.67
CA VAL A 17 -39.46 28.28 -19.89
C VAL A 17 -39.09 27.14 -20.85
N PRO A 18 -39.63 27.10 -22.07
CA PRO A 18 -39.35 26.03 -23.03
C PRO A 18 -37.87 26.05 -23.46
N ALA A 19 -37.27 24.86 -23.38
CA ALA A 19 -35.85 24.58 -23.52
C ALA A 19 -35.30 24.83 -24.94
N ARG A 20 -34.75 26.03 -25.18
CA ARG A 20 -33.63 26.27 -26.13
C ARG A 20 -32.74 27.46 -25.71
N THR A 21 -32.74 27.82 -24.44
CA THR A 21 -31.68 28.70 -23.91
C THR A 21 -30.38 27.88 -23.88
N SER A 22 -29.31 28.44 -24.43
CA SER A 22 -27.98 27.79 -24.38
C SER A 22 -27.66 27.47 -22.92
N ALA A 23 -27.05 26.31 -22.62
CA ALA A 23 -26.70 25.89 -21.25
C ALA A 23 -26.05 27.02 -20.41
N ASN A 24 -25.25 27.85 -21.10
CA ASN A 24 -24.58 29.03 -20.56
C ASN A 24 -25.52 30.10 -19.95
N GLU A 25 -26.71 30.30 -20.52
CA GLU A 25 -27.69 31.30 -20.01
C GLU A 25 -28.32 30.81 -18.71
N THR A 26 -28.68 29.54 -18.63
CA THR A 26 -29.23 28.93 -17.40
C THR A 26 -28.21 29.02 -16.26
N VAL A 27 -26.95 28.67 -16.51
CA VAL A 27 -25.86 28.80 -15.54
C VAL A 27 -25.73 30.25 -15.05
N ARG A 28 -25.75 31.22 -15.97
CA ARG A 28 -25.66 32.65 -15.64
C ARG A 28 -26.83 33.12 -14.76
N VAL A 29 -28.05 32.68 -15.07
CA VAL A 29 -29.24 33.01 -14.26
C VAL A 29 -29.06 32.51 -12.83
N TYR A 30 -28.65 31.24 -12.65
CA TYR A 30 -28.39 30.73 -11.30
C TYR A 30 -27.23 31.43 -10.60
N GLY A 31 -26.18 31.82 -11.33
CA GLY A 31 -25.10 32.66 -10.80
C GLY A 31 -25.61 33.96 -10.20
N ILE A 32 -26.44 34.70 -10.93
CA ILE A 32 -27.07 35.95 -10.45
C ILE A 32 -27.97 35.69 -9.23
N ILE A 33 -28.73 34.59 -9.22
CA ILE A 33 -29.58 34.23 -8.08
C ILE A 33 -28.71 33.86 -6.86
N MET A 34 -27.56 33.20 -7.06
CA MET A 34 -26.62 32.85 -6.00
C MET A 34 -26.00 34.11 -5.38
N GLU A 35 -25.56 35.06 -6.20
CA GLU A 35 -24.99 36.34 -5.75
C GLU A 35 -26.00 37.15 -4.92
N SER A 36 -27.26 37.21 -5.38
CA SER A 36 -28.34 37.96 -4.71
C SER A 36 -28.97 37.25 -3.50
N ALA A 37 -28.64 36.00 -3.23
CA ALA A 37 -29.16 35.26 -2.08
C ALA A 37 -28.59 35.80 -0.75
N GLU A 38 -29.47 36.24 0.15
CA GLU A 38 -29.09 36.85 1.44
C GLU A 38 -28.93 35.83 2.57
N THR A 39 -29.58 34.67 2.45
CA THR A 39 -29.61 33.65 3.53
C THR A 39 -28.92 32.36 3.10
N VAL A 40 -28.37 31.62 4.08
CA VAL A 40 -27.77 30.30 3.87
C VAL A 40 -28.76 29.33 3.20
N GLN A 41 -30.05 29.41 3.57
CA GLN A 41 -31.12 28.59 2.97
C GLN A 41 -31.31 28.89 1.47
N GLN A 42 -31.31 30.16 1.08
CA GLN A 42 -31.42 30.52 -0.33
C GLN A 42 -30.21 30.06 -1.12
N ARG A 43 -28.99 30.32 -0.61
CA ARG A 43 -27.74 29.85 -1.25
C ARG A 43 -27.69 28.34 -1.38
N TYR A 44 -28.14 27.61 -0.36
CA TYR A 44 -28.24 26.16 -0.41
C TYR A 44 -29.20 25.65 -1.48
N ALA A 45 -30.39 26.24 -1.59
CA ALA A 45 -31.35 25.87 -2.63
C ALA A 45 -30.78 26.13 -4.05
N VAL A 46 -30.12 27.27 -4.26
CA VAL A 46 -29.50 27.60 -5.54
C VAL A 46 -28.32 26.68 -5.85
N ALA A 47 -27.48 26.37 -4.86
CA ALA A 47 -26.36 25.45 -5.01
C ALA A 47 -26.84 24.05 -5.43
N LEU A 48 -27.94 23.55 -4.86
CA LEU A 48 -28.53 22.28 -5.27
C LEU A 48 -29.02 22.32 -6.73
N SER A 49 -29.67 23.41 -7.15
CA SER A 49 -30.09 23.58 -8.54
C SER A 49 -28.90 23.64 -9.50
N MET A 50 -27.85 24.39 -9.15
CA MET A 50 -26.63 24.47 -9.95
C MET A 50 -25.91 23.11 -10.05
N ALA A 51 -25.77 22.39 -8.94
CA ALA A 51 -25.18 21.06 -8.92
C ALA A 51 -25.96 20.08 -9.80
N ALA A 52 -27.29 20.19 -9.83
CA ALA A 52 -28.16 19.35 -10.66
C ALA A 52 -28.01 19.61 -12.17
N LEU A 53 -27.57 20.82 -12.58
CA LEU A 53 -27.25 21.09 -13.99
C LEU A 53 -26.02 20.31 -14.46
N ASN A 54 -25.09 20.01 -13.53
CA ASN A 54 -23.82 19.36 -13.80
C ASN A 54 -23.02 20.04 -14.92
N ASP A 55 -23.03 21.38 -14.95
CA ASP A 55 -22.35 22.20 -15.95
C ASP A 55 -21.09 22.85 -15.35
N PRO A 56 -19.88 22.52 -15.84
CA PRO A 56 -18.62 23.11 -15.37
C PRO A 56 -18.55 24.64 -15.46
N ASP A 57 -19.32 25.29 -16.34
CA ASP A 57 -19.37 26.76 -16.44
C ASP A 57 -19.93 27.40 -15.15
N ALA A 58 -20.63 26.61 -14.31
CA ALA A 58 -21.13 27.05 -13.01
C ALA A 58 -20.05 27.14 -11.92
N ALA A 59 -18.83 26.67 -12.18
CA ALA A 59 -17.79 26.54 -11.17
C ALA A 59 -17.33 27.87 -10.56
N ILE A 60 -17.29 28.96 -11.34
CA ILE A 60 -16.92 30.29 -10.82
C ILE A 60 -17.91 30.75 -9.75
N TYR A 61 -19.21 30.67 -10.02
CA TYR A 61 -20.24 31.05 -9.06
C TYR A 61 -20.25 30.15 -7.81
N ALA A 62 -19.92 28.87 -7.97
CA ALA A 62 -19.78 27.96 -6.83
C ALA A 62 -18.54 28.28 -5.97
N LEU A 63 -17.44 28.70 -6.59
CA LEU A 63 -16.26 29.20 -5.87
C LEU A 63 -16.59 30.48 -5.10
N ASP A 64 -17.22 31.45 -5.73
CA ASP A 64 -17.61 32.71 -5.07
C ASP A 64 -18.56 32.45 -3.89
N ALA A 65 -19.51 31.53 -4.05
CA ALA A 65 -20.38 31.09 -2.97
C ALA A 65 -19.61 30.38 -1.84
N LEU A 66 -18.59 29.57 -2.17
CA LEU A 66 -17.74 28.90 -1.18
C LEU A 66 -16.88 29.92 -0.40
N ASP A 67 -16.32 30.91 -1.07
CA ASP A 67 -15.55 31.98 -0.43
C ASP A 67 -16.43 32.84 0.49
N TRP A 68 -17.67 33.10 0.07
CA TRP A 68 -18.67 33.73 0.94
C TRP A 68 -18.94 32.89 2.19
N VAL A 69 -19.14 31.58 2.03
CA VAL A 69 -19.34 30.62 3.13
C VAL A 69 -18.15 30.71 4.10
N LEU A 70 -16.92 30.54 3.61
CA LEU A 70 -15.70 30.58 4.41
C LEU A 70 -15.50 31.90 5.16
N THR A 71 -15.84 33.03 4.54
CA THR A 71 -15.69 34.36 5.14
C THR A 71 -16.72 34.61 6.24
N ASN A 72 -17.96 34.14 6.06
CA ASN A 72 -19.06 34.41 7.00
C ASN A 72 -19.15 33.40 8.14
N ARG A 73 -18.29 32.37 8.15
CA ARG A 73 -18.36 31.26 9.10
C ARG A 73 -18.51 31.66 10.57
N SER A 74 -17.72 32.62 11.03
CA SER A 74 -17.71 33.07 12.44
C SER A 74 -19.01 33.77 12.84
N THR A 75 -19.80 34.21 11.87
CA THR A 75 -21.08 34.91 12.10
C THR A 75 -22.29 33.96 12.12
N ILE A 76 -22.10 32.70 11.69
CA ILE A 76 -23.19 31.71 11.64
C ILE A 76 -23.54 31.23 13.04
N ARG A 77 -24.82 31.29 13.38
CA ARG A 77 -25.31 30.86 14.69
C ARG A 77 -25.22 29.35 14.83
N ALA A 78 -25.00 28.90 16.07
CA ALA A 78 -25.07 27.48 16.39
C ALA A 78 -26.48 26.92 16.16
N GLY A 79 -26.57 25.59 15.96
CA GLY A 79 -27.83 24.88 15.72
C GLY A 79 -28.11 24.62 14.25
N SER A 80 -29.38 24.69 13.83
CA SER A 80 -29.82 24.32 12.48
C SER A 80 -29.20 25.14 11.36
N GLU A 81 -28.86 26.41 11.61
CA GLU A 81 -28.18 27.27 10.65
C GLU A 81 -26.75 26.76 10.36
N ARG A 82 -26.05 26.28 11.40
CA ARG A 82 -24.72 25.67 11.27
C ARG A 82 -24.76 24.38 10.46
N GLU A 83 -25.75 23.51 10.70
CA GLU A 83 -25.93 22.28 9.93
C GLU A 83 -26.19 22.56 8.45
N LEU A 84 -27.06 23.53 8.17
CA LEU A 84 -27.37 23.96 6.80
C LEU A 84 -26.16 24.58 6.11
N TYR A 85 -25.35 25.34 6.85
CA TYR A 85 -24.09 25.89 6.38
C TYR A 85 -23.09 24.79 5.99
N GLU A 86 -22.94 23.74 6.80
CA GLU A 86 -22.05 22.62 6.46
C GLU A 86 -22.58 21.85 5.23
N ARG A 87 -23.90 21.67 5.10
CA ARG A 87 -24.51 21.08 3.89
C ARG A 87 -24.27 21.92 2.64
N LEU A 88 -24.38 23.24 2.73
CA LEU A 88 -24.04 24.15 1.64
C LEU A 88 -22.56 24.01 1.26
N SER A 89 -21.67 24.00 2.25
CA SER A 89 -20.22 23.78 2.03
C SER A 89 -19.97 22.46 1.30
N GLN A 90 -20.60 21.36 1.74
CA GLN A 90 -20.48 20.04 1.10
C GLN A 90 -20.93 20.05 -0.36
N VAL A 91 -22.10 20.63 -0.67
CA VAL A 91 -22.62 20.69 -2.05
C VAL A 91 -21.67 21.49 -2.95
N LEU A 92 -21.20 22.65 -2.49
CA LEU A 92 -20.29 23.50 -3.27
C LEU A 92 -18.96 22.79 -3.52
N VAL A 93 -18.33 22.28 -2.46
CA VAL A 93 -17.05 21.56 -2.52
C VAL A 93 -17.14 20.34 -3.44
N LYS A 94 -18.19 19.54 -3.28
CA LYS A 94 -18.41 18.35 -4.12
C LYS A 94 -18.58 18.75 -5.58
N SER A 95 -19.40 19.75 -5.87
CA SER A 95 -19.64 20.22 -7.25
C SER A 95 -18.35 20.73 -7.89
N LEU A 96 -17.57 21.54 -7.17
CA LEU A 96 -16.27 22.03 -7.63
C LEU A 96 -15.29 20.87 -7.90
N GLY A 97 -15.30 19.84 -7.06
CA GLY A 97 -14.52 18.61 -7.24
C GLY A 97 -14.96 17.81 -8.46
N ASP A 98 -16.26 17.62 -8.65
CA ASP A 98 -16.86 16.90 -9.78
C ASP A 98 -16.56 17.62 -11.11
N TRP A 99 -16.59 18.94 -11.12
CA TRP A 99 -16.19 19.79 -12.26
C TRP A 99 -14.67 19.94 -12.42
N ARG A 100 -13.88 19.40 -11.48
CA ARG A 100 -12.40 19.47 -11.44
C ARG A 100 -11.87 20.90 -11.54
N TYR A 101 -12.55 21.85 -10.91
CA TYR A 101 -12.20 23.27 -10.99
C TYR A 101 -11.02 23.61 -10.08
N THR A 102 -9.80 23.59 -10.63
CA THR A 102 -8.55 23.71 -9.87
C THR A 102 -8.35 25.05 -9.17
N ASN A 103 -8.93 26.14 -9.69
CA ASN A 103 -8.82 27.47 -9.06
C ASN A 103 -9.45 27.51 -7.67
N ALA A 104 -10.35 26.58 -7.34
CA ALA A 104 -10.96 26.48 -6.02
C ALA A 104 -10.13 25.71 -5.00
N ALA A 105 -8.99 25.11 -5.37
CA ALA A 105 -8.25 24.20 -4.51
C ALA A 105 -7.84 24.84 -3.16
N ALA A 106 -7.43 26.10 -3.17
CA ALA A 106 -7.10 26.83 -1.93
C ALA A 106 -8.33 27.00 -1.00
N SER A 107 -9.47 27.40 -1.55
CA SER A 107 -10.72 27.54 -0.79
C SER A 107 -11.22 26.19 -0.28
N VAL A 108 -11.11 25.12 -1.08
CA VAL A 108 -11.46 23.76 -0.62
C VAL A 108 -10.51 23.29 0.50
N MET A 109 -9.22 23.58 0.41
CA MET A 109 -8.27 23.24 1.48
C MET A 109 -8.61 23.98 2.80
N ARG A 110 -9.09 25.24 2.71
CA ARG A 110 -9.60 25.95 3.90
C ARG A 110 -10.82 25.24 4.52
N VAL A 111 -11.67 24.56 3.75
CA VAL A 111 -12.74 23.74 4.32
C VAL A 111 -12.17 22.58 5.12
N VAL A 112 -11.11 21.92 4.64
CA VAL A 112 -10.42 20.83 5.37
C VAL A 112 -9.81 21.33 6.67
N ASP A 113 -9.21 22.52 6.67
CA ASP A 113 -8.54 23.09 7.84
C ASP A 113 -9.53 23.64 8.86
N ASP A 114 -10.48 24.42 8.37
CA ASP A 114 -11.34 25.19 9.25
C ASP A 114 -12.51 24.31 9.73
N SER A 115 -13.16 23.47 8.88
CA SER A 115 -14.45 22.84 9.21
C SER A 115 -14.40 21.98 10.48
N THR A 116 -15.42 22.11 11.32
CA THR A 116 -15.60 21.26 12.51
C THR A 116 -16.38 19.99 12.19
N ASP A 117 -17.04 19.94 11.02
CA ASP A 117 -17.82 18.79 10.60
C ASP A 117 -16.94 17.79 9.83
N PRO A 118 -16.74 16.56 10.34
CA PRO A 118 -15.88 15.57 9.69
C PRO A 118 -16.32 15.19 8.28
N LEU A 119 -17.63 15.24 8.00
CA LEU A 119 -18.16 14.93 6.67
C LEU A 119 -17.76 15.99 5.66
N SER A 120 -17.91 17.27 6.00
CA SER A 120 -17.47 18.41 5.16
C SER A 120 -15.98 18.38 4.87
N ARG A 121 -15.16 18.07 5.89
CA ARG A 121 -13.70 17.89 5.70
C ARG A 121 -13.39 16.71 4.78
N SER A 122 -14.09 15.58 4.94
CA SER A 122 -13.92 14.41 4.08
C SER A 122 -14.28 14.72 2.62
N GLU A 123 -15.42 15.36 2.36
CA GLU A 123 -15.82 15.76 1.01
C GLU A 123 -14.81 16.75 0.39
N ALA A 124 -14.26 17.67 1.20
CA ALA A 124 -13.21 18.57 0.75
C ALA A 124 -11.92 17.85 0.35
N LEU A 125 -11.47 16.85 1.12
CA LEU A 125 -10.34 16.00 0.73
C LEU A 125 -10.61 15.29 -0.61
N ILE A 126 -11.81 14.68 -0.75
CA ILE A 126 -12.22 13.98 -1.97
C ILE A 126 -12.23 14.92 -3.18
N ALA A 127 -12.74 16.14 -3.02
CA ALA A 127 -12.77 17.16 -4.05
C ALA A 127 -11.36 17.61 -4.46
N LEU A 128 -10.45 17.85 -3.51
CA LEU A 128 -9.04 18.15 -3.80
C LEU A 128 -8.39 17.03 -4.62
N GLY A 129 -8.71 15.77 -4.29
CA GLY A 129 -8.31 14.61 -5.08
C GLY A 129 -8.80 14.68 -6.52
N SER A 130 -10.09 14.97 -6.73
CA SER A 130 -10.69 15.11 -8.07
C SER A 130 -10.09 16.24 -8.89
N MET A 131 -9.76 17.36 -8.23
CA MET A 131 -9.05 18.50 -8.84
C MET A 131 -7.59 18.19 -9.16
N ARG A 132 -7.03 17.09 -8.62
CA ARG A 132 -5.59 16.77 -8.66
C ARG A 132 -4.73 17.91 -8.11
N ALA A 133 -5.15 18.48 -6.98
CA ALA A 133 -4.42 19.56 -6.30
C ALA A 133 -3.18 19.00 -5.56
N THR A 134 -2.17 18.58 -6.34
CA THR A 134 -0.98 17.86 -5.86
C THR A 134 -0.12 18.66 -4.89
N GLU A 135 -0.22 19.99 -4.91
CA GLU A 135 0.42 20.90 -3.96
C GLU A 135 -0.02 20.66 -2.51
N TYR A 136 -1.18 20.04 -2.29
CA TYR A 136 -1.67 19.66 -0.96
C TYR A 136 -1.40 18.20 -0.59
N ALA A 137 -0.79 17.41 -1.48
CA ALA A 137 -0.62 15.98 -1.26
C ALA A 137 0.20 15.66 0.00
N GLU A 138 1.26 16.44 0.28
CA GLU A 138 2.06 16.28 1.50
C GLU A 138 1.21 16.50 2.76
N LYS A 139 0.44 17.59 2.81
CA LYS A 139 -0.43 17.90 3.95
C LYS A 139 -1.50 16.83 4.16
N ILE A 140 -2.09 16.32 3.08
CA ILE A 140 -3.09 15.23 3.16
C ILE A 140 -2.43 13.92 3.63
N ALA A 141 -1.22 13.62 3.16
CA ALA A 141 -0.44 12.47 3.62
C ALA A 141 -0.13 12.57 5.13
N LEU A 142 0.20 13.77 5.62
CA LEU A 142 0.41 14.03 7.06
C LEU A 142 -0.88 13.83 7.86
N ILE A 143 -2.03 14.32 7.39
CA ILE A 143 -3.33 14.07 8.03
C ILE A 143 -3.58 12.57 8.19
N LEU A 144 -3.43 11.80 7.11
CA LEU A 144 -3.64 10.34 7.17
C LEU A 144 -2.62 9.64 8.07
N ARG A 145 -1.35 10.05 8.01
CA ARG A 145 -0.29 9.53 8.89
C ARG A 145 -0.63 9.74 10.35
N ASP A 146 -1.07 10.94 10.72
CA ASP A 146 -1.38 11.27 12.11
C ASP A 146 -2.61 10.49 12.61
N LEU A 147 -3.62 10.28 11.75
CA LEU A 147 -4.76 9.39 12.05
C LEU A 147 -4.35 7.92 12.23
N ASN A 148 -3.29 7.47 11.56
CA ASN A 148 -2.79 6.10 11.68
C ASN A 148 -2.09 5.83 13.02
N LEU A 149 -1.64 6.86 13.75
CA LEU A 149 -0.91 6.69 15.01
C LEU A 149 -1.80 6.12 16.11
N ALA A 150 -3.05 6.58 16.22
CA ALA A 150 -4.01 6.10 17.20
C ALA A 150 -5.45 6.48 16.78
N PRO A 151 -6.46 5.75 17.27
CA PRO A 151 -7.85 6.17 17.15
C PRO A 151 -8.09 7.56 17.72
N THR A 152 -8.84 8.37 16.99
CA THR A 152 -9.35 9.66 17.49
C THR A 152 -10.41 9.45 18.57
N ALA A 153 -10.61 10.46 19.44
CA ALA A 153 -11.65 10.41 20.48
C ALA A 153 -13.05 10.18 19.88
N ASP A 154 -13.34 10.86 18.77
CA ASP A 154 -14.46 10.52 17.90
C ASP A 154 -13.96 9.61 16.78
N ARG A 155 -14.23 8.31 16.93
CA ARG A 155 -13.78 7.28 16.00
C ARG A 155 -14.40 7.43 14.62
N ASP A 156 -15.69 7.76 14.55
CA ASP A 156 -16.42 7.90 13.28
C ASP A 156 -15.93 9.12 12.48
N ALA A 157 -15.63 10.22 13.18
CA ALA A 157 -14.98 11.38 12.58
C ALA A 157 -13.61 11.01 11.96
N GLY A 158 -12.78 10.27 12.70
CA GLY A 158 -11.48 9.80 12.21
C GLY A 158 -11.59 8.91 10.98
N GLU A 159 -12.55 7.98 10.95
CA GLU A 159 -12.78 7.11 9.79
C GLU A 159 -13.20 7.90 8.54
N LYS A 160 -14.06 8.91 8.67
CA LYS A 160 -14.45 9.79 7.55
C LYS A 160 -13.24 10.54 6.97
N LEU A 161 -12.44 11.15 7.84
CA LEU A 161 -11.24 11.88 7.42
C LEU A 161 -10.21 10.97 6.75
N ALA A 162 -10.00 9.78 7.30
CA ALA A 162 -9.10 8.79 6.70
C ALA A 162 -9.61 8.39 5.30
N TYR A 163 -10.90 8.08 5.16
CA TYR A 163 -11.50 7.72 3.87
C TYR A 163 -11.34 8.83 2.83
N GLY A 164 -11.61 10.09 3.21
CA GLY A 164 -11.40 11.24 2.32
C GLY A 164 -9.93 11.40 1.92
N SER A 165 -9.00 11.26 2.87
CA SER A 165 -7.56 11.37 2.62
C SER A 165 -7.04 10.27 1.68
N ILE A 166 -7.52 9.03 1.85
CA ILE A 166 -7.18 7.89 1.00
C ILE A 166 -7.60 8.16 -0.45
N LEU A 167 -8.86 8.55 -0.66
CA LEU A 167 -9.37 8.86 -2.00
C LEU A 167 -8.67 10.06 -2.63
N ALA A 168 -8.30 11.05 -1.82
CA ALA A 168 -7.55 12.20 -2.28
C ALA A 168 -6.19 11.79 -2.84
N LEU A 169 -5.40 11.07 -2.03
CA LEU A 169 -4.06 10.60 -2.41
C LEU A 169 -4.09 9.66 -3.62
N GLU A 170 -5.09 8.76 -3.68
CA GLU A 170 -5.34 7.88 -4.82
C GLU A 170 -5.53 8.68 -6.12
N ARG A 171 -6.43 9.66 -6.12
CA ARG A 171 -6.76 10.45 -7.30
C ARG A 171 -5.63 11.37 -7.74
N MET A 172 -4.85 11.88 -6.78
CA MET A 172 -3.64 12.67 -7.03
C MET A 172 -2.49 11.82 -7.57
N ARG A 173 -2.50 10.49 -7.35
CA ARG A 173 -1.40 9.56 -7.68
C ARG A 173 -0.06 10.02 -7.10
N SER A 174 -0.08 10.52 -5.87
CA SER A 174 1.11 11.10 -5.23
C SER A 174 1.90 10.04 -4.45
N PRO A 175 3.17 9.74 -4.80
CA PRO A 175 3.99 8.73 -4.11
C PRO A 175 4.08 8.93 -2.59
N LEU A 176 3.96 10.18 -2.12
CA LEU A 176 3.94 10.54 -0.69
C LEU A 176 2.82 9.84 0.08
N GLY A 177 1.74 9.44 -0.62
CA GLY A 177 0.62 8.73 -0.04
C GLY A 177 0.90 7.25 0.25
N PHE A 178 1.94 6.64 -0.33
CA PHE A 178 2.14 5.18 -0.23
C PHE A 178 2.25 4.69 1.22
N ALA A 179 3.16 5.27 2.01
CA ALA A 179 3.35 4.85 3.39
C ALA A 179 2.09 5.09 4.26
N PRO A 180 1.46 6.29 4.26
CA PRO A 180 0.21 6.50 4.97
C PRO A 180 -0.92 5.55 4.56
N LEU A 181 -1.03 5.21 3.27
CA LEU A 181 -2.02 4.24 2.77
C LEU A 181 -1.73 2.83 3.29
N PHE A 182 -0.46 2.41 3.29
CA PHE A 182 -0.05 1.09 3.78
C PHE A 182 -0.38 0.94 5.27
N PHE A 183 -0.08 1.96 6.07
CA PHE A 183 -0.45 1.93 7.49
C PHE A 183 -1.97 2.01 7.69
N ALA A 184 -2.69 2.70 6.82
CA ALA A 184 -4.14 2.75 6.87
C ALA A 184 -4.79 1.40 6.55
N SER A 185 -4.26 0.60 5.62
CA SER A 185 -4.77 -0.76 5.33
C SER A 185 -4.59 -1.73 6.50
N GLU A 186 -3.66 -1.43 7.41
CA GLU A 186 -3.32 -2.25 8.59
C GLU A 186 -3.84 -1.67 9.92
N GLY A 187 -4.41 -0.46 9.88
CA GLY A 187 -4.74 0.33 11.05
C GLY A 187 -6.00 -0.10 11.79
N TRP A 188 -6.43 0.75 12.73
CA TRP A 188 -7.59 0.51 13.59
C TRP A 188 -8.96 0.67 12.88
N TYR A 189 -8.97 1.14 11.64
CA TYR A 189 -10.16 1.52 10.89
C TYR A 189 -11.09 0.33 10.56
N SER A 190 -12.34 0.67 10.24
CA SER A 190 -13.29 -0.30 9.68
C SER A 190 -12.76 -0.97 8.42
N ARG A 191 -13.30 -2.17 8.14
CA ARG A 191 -12.92 -2.99 6.98
C ARG A 191 -13.01 -2.22 5.66
N ARG A 192 -14.05 -1.40 5.50
CA ARG A 192 -14.25 -0.56 4.29
C ARG A 192 -13.06 0.37 4.03
N VAL A 193 -12.59 1.07 5.06
CA VAL A 193 -11.47 2.02 4.95
C VAL A 193 -10.17 1.27 4.65
N ARG A 194 -9.93 0.16 5.35
CA ARG A 194 -8.74 -0.68 5.15
C ARG A 194 -8.66 -1.25 3.74
N GLU A 195 -9.75 -1.82 3.24
CA GLU A 195 -9.83 -2.36 1.88
C GLU A 195 -9.69 -1.26 0.82
N GLN A 196 -10.24 -0.06 1.07
CA GLN A 196 -10.02 1.07 0.16
C GLN A 196 -8.54 1.43 0.10
N ALA A 197 -7.88 1.61 1.26
CA ALA A 197 -6.47 1.95 1.32
C ALA A 197 -5.59 0.91 0.59
N GLU A 198 -5.85 -0.38 0.80
CA GLU A 198 -5.14 -1.47 0.13
C GLU A 198 -5.30 -1.41 -1.41
N ARG A 199 -6.52 -1.14 -1.90
CA ARG A 199 -6.80 -0.99 -3.34
C ARG A 199 -6.13 0.25 -3.93
N SER A 200 -5.93 1.31 -3.14
CA SER A 200 -5.30 2.55 -3.58
C SER A 200 -3.78 2.43 -3.73
N LEU A 201 -3.11 1.52 -3.00
CA LEU A 201 -1.64 1.36 -3.04
C LEU A 201 -1.04 1.24 -4.45
N PRO A 202 -1.50 0.32 -5.33
CA PRO A 202 -0.96 0.20 -6.68
C PRO A 202 -1.33 1.37 -7.61
N LEU A 203 -2.31 2.22 -7.23
CA LEU A 203 -2.71 3.39 -8.02
C LEU A 203 -1.86 4.61 -7.71
N VAL A 204 -1.25 4.64 -6.52
CA VAL A 204 -0.44 5.75 -6.04
C VAL A 204 1.03 5.58 -6.40
N LEU A 205 1.53 4.35 -6.41
CA LEU A 205 2.93 4.06 -6.71
C LEU A 205 3.07 2.71 -7.41
N ASP A 206 3.42 2.72 -8.70
CA ASP A 206 3.60 1.51 -9.51
C ASP A 206 4.79 0.66 -9.03
N ASP A 207 5.90 1.32 -8.66
CA ASP A 207 7.10 0.71 -8.10
C ASP A 207 7.32 1.19 -6.65
N PRO A 208 6.88 0.41 -5.64
CA PRO A 208 7.01 0.78 -4.24
C PRO A 208 8.33 0.34 -3.60
N THR A 209 9.37 0.01 -4.39
CA THR A 209 10.61 -0.58 -3.88
C THR A 209 11.23 0.22 -2.73
N GLU A 210 11.45 1.51 -2.91
CA GLU A 210 12.10 2.36 -1.89
C GLU A 210 11.25 2.47 -0.61
N ALA A 211 9.93 2.67 -0.76
CA ALA A 211 9.04 2.78 0.37
C ALA A 211 8.90 1.45 1.15
N VAL A 212 8.89 0.32 0.44
CA VAL A 212 8.88 -1.01 1.06
C VAL A 212 10.22 -1.32 1.74
N ALA A 213 11.35 -0.92 1.15
CA ALA A 213 12.66 -1.09 1.77
C ALA A 213 12.73 -0.34 3.12
N GLU A 214 12.20 0.88 3.20
CA GLU A 214 12.13 1.63 4.45
C GLU A 214 11.28 0.91 5.52
N ILE A 215 10.11 0.37 5.14
CA ILE A 215 9.25 -0.42 6.03
C ILE A 215 9.98 -1.69 6.51
N ILE A 216 10.63 -2.41 5.60
CA ILE A 216 11.42 -3.60 5.92
C ILE A 216 12.54 -3.29 6.90
N GLU A 217 13.10 -2.08 6.89
CA GLU A 217 14.17 -1.75 7.82
C GLU A 217 13.64 -1.43 9.23
N LYS A 218 12.59 -0.60 9.32
CA LYS A 218 12.20 0.10 10.56
C LYS A 218 11.00 -0.50 11.30
N GLU A 219 10.10 -1.23 10.63
CA GLU A 219 8.79 -1.59 11.20
C GLU A 219 8.74 -2.94 11.93
N SER A 220 7.57 -3.30 12.49
CA SER A 220 7.34 -4.61 13.12
C SER A 220 7.40 -5.76 12.10
N LEU A 221 7.71 -6.99 12.56
CA LEU A 221 7.88 -8.15 11.68
C LEU A 221 6.64 -8.43 10.80
N GLU A 222 5.44 -8.28 11.36
CA GLU A 222 4.19 -8.47 10.63
C GLU A 222 4.07 -7.46 9.48
N ARG A 223 4.44 -6.20 9.73
CA ARG A 223 4.44 -5.15 8.71
C ARG A 223 5.53 -5.38 7.66
N LYS A 224 6.71 -5.87 8.04
CA LYS A 224 7.78 -6.25 7.09
C LYS A 224 7.29 -7.31 6.11
N ILE A 225 6.65 -8.38 6.62
CA ILE A 225 6.13 -9.48 5.78
C ILE A 225 5.06 -8.96 4.81
N ARG A 226 4.13 -8.13 5.27
CA ARG A 226 3.08 -7.58 4.39
C ARG A 226 3.61 -6.61 3.35
N ALA A 227 4.53 -5.73 3.73
CA ALA A 227 5.18 -4.83 2.77
C ALA A 227 5.96 -5.60 1.71
N PHE A 228 6.66 -6.67 2.12
CA PHE A 228 7.33 -7.58 1.22
C PHE A 228 6.35 -8.26 0.24
N ASP A 229 5.26 -8.84 0.73
CA ASP A 229 4.24 -9.47 -0.10
C ASP A 229 3.62 -8.49 -1.11
N LEU A 230 3.39 -7.24 -0.68
CA LEU A 230 2.90 -6.18 -1.54
C LEU A 230 3.89 -5.88 -2.68
N LEU A 231 5.19 -5.72 -2.37
CA LEU A 231 6.20 -5.50 -3.39
C LEU A 231 6.25 -6.64 -4.41
N MET A 232 6.17 -7.90 -3.96
CA MET A 232 6.21 -9.05 -4.87
C MET A 232 5.06 -9.04 -5.88
N ARG A 233 3.88 -8.55 -5.48
CA ARG A 233 2.69 -8.42 -6.35
C ARG A 233 2.65 -7.12 -7.17
N SER A 234 3.53 -6.17 -6.87
CA SER A 234 3.59 -4.87 -7.57
C SER A 234 4.17 -4.96 -8.98
N ARG A 235 4.17 -3.83 -9.68
CA ARG A 235 4.75 -3.67 -11.03
C ARG A 235 6.23 -3.29 -11.00
N ALA A 236 6.88 -3.31 -9.82
CA ALA A 236 8.32 -3.10 -9.71
C ALA A 236 9.11 -4.06 -10.61
N ALA A 237 10.23 -3.59 -11.14
CA ALA A 237 11.12 -4.42 -11.96
C ALA A 237 11.68 -5.60 -11.15
N ASP A 238 11.92 -6.74 -11.80
CA ASP A 238 12.43 -7.94 -11.14
C ASP A 238 13.76 -7.68 -10.42
N GLU A 239 14.63 -6.84 -10.97
CA GLU A 239 15.88 -6.45 -10.32
C GLU A 239 15.64 -5.75 -8.97
N SER A 240 14.68 -4.80 -8.92
CA SER A 240 14.30 -4.13 -7.68
C SER A 240 13.70 -5.11 -6.68
N LYS A 241 12.85 -6.04 -7.14
CA LYS A 241 12.28 -7.12 -6.30
C LYS A 241 13.37 -8.03 -5.74
N ILE A 242 14.37 -8.39 -6.54
CA ILE A 242 15.53 -9.20 -6.13
C ILE A 242 16.32 -8.45 -5.05
N ARG A 243 16.65 -7.18 -5.26
CA ARG A 243 17.39 -6.38 -4.26
C ARG A 243 16.66 -6.31 -2.92
N THR A 244 15.35 -6.05 -2.95
CA THR A 244 14.56 -5.99 -1.71
C THR A 244 14.40 -7.36 -1.06
N ALA A 245 14.25 -8.44 -1.84
CA ALA A 245 14.21 -9.80 -1.29
C ALA A 245 15.53 -10.21 -0.63
N ALA A 246 16.67 -9.85 -1.22
CA ALA A 246 17.98 -10.04 -0.59
C ALA A 246 18.10 -9.24 0.71
N SER A 247 17.67 -7.97 0.71
CA SER A 247 17.67 -7.13 1.92
C SER A 247 16.75 -7.68 3.01
N ALA A 248 15.56 -8.18 2.64
CA ALA A 248 14.60 -8.78 3.57
C ALA A 248 15.13 -10.07 4.20
N LEU A 249 15.80 -10.91 3.41
CA LEU A 249 16.47 -12.11 3.89
C LEU A 249 17.57 -11.77 4.90
N SER A 250 18.48 -10.86 4.53
CA SER A 250 19.58 -10.42 5.41
C SER A 250 19.05 -9.82 6.71
N ARG A 251 17.96 -9.03 6.64
CA ARG A 251 17.29 -8.48 7.81
C ARG A 251 16.68 -9.57 8.69
N GLY A 252 16.04 -10.57 8.09
CA GLY A 252 15.47 -11.72 8.80
C GLY A 252 16.51 -12.61 9.50
N ILE A 253 17.77 -12.59 9.04
CA ILE A 253 18.91 -13.29 9.65
C ILE A 253 19.48 -12.48 10.81
N THR A 254 19.64 -11.17 10.62
CA THR A 254 20.29 -10.29 11.61
C THR A 254 19.44 -10.07 12.86
N LEU A 255 18.12 -10.15 12.74
CA LEU A 255 17.21 -9.96 13.87
C LEU A 255 17.15 -11.20 14.77
N SER A 256 17.29 -10.98 16.09
CA SER A 256 17.11 -12.04 17.08
C SER A 256 15.67 -12.08 17.59
N PRO A 257 14.99 -13.24 17.56
CA PRO A 257 13.63 -13.37 18.08
C PRO A 257 13.60 -13.25 19.60
N ARG A 258 12.60 -12.55 20.14
CA ARG A 258 12.38 -12.44 21.59
C ARG A 258 11.52 -13.58 22.15
N ASN A 259 10.74 -14.23 21.30
CA ASN A 259 9.81 -15.29 21.66
C ASN A 259 9.53 -16.20 20.44
N LYS A 260 8.80 -17.31 20.67
CA LYS A 260 8.51 -18.30 19.63
C LYS A 260 7.64 -17.76 18.48
N ALA A 261 6.77 -16.79 18.75
CA ALA A 261 5.96 -16.17 17.72
C ALA A 261 6.83 -15.32 16.77
N GLU A 262 7.73 -14.50 17.30
CA GLU A 262 8.70 -13.74 16.51
C GLU A 262 9.65 -14.65 15.74
N GLU A 263 10.09 -15.77 16.32
CA GLU A 263 10.90 -16.77 15.62
C GLU A 263 10.18 -17.32 14.39
N THR A 264 8.87 -17.58 14.52
CA THR A 264 8.02 -18.05 13.42
C THR A 264 7.88 -17.00 12.32
N LEU A 265 7.67 -15.73 12.69
CA LEU A 265 7.58 -14.61 11.73
C LEU A 265 8.90 -14.35 11.01
N LEU A 266 10.04 -14.42 11.72
CA LEU A 266 11.35 -14.29 11.09
C LEU A 266 11.63 -15.45 10.13
N SER A 267 11.28 -16.68 10.50
CA SER A 267 11.38 -17.83 9.61
C SER A 267 10.52 -17.64 8.36
N ASP A 268 9.26 -17.18 8.51
CA ASP A 268 8.37 -16.87 7.38
C ASP A 268 8.98 -15.82 6.44
N LEU A 269 9.51 -14.72 7.00
CA LEU A 269 10.18 -13.68 6.22
C LEU A 269 11.37 -14.23 5.42
N ARG A 270 12.23 -15.05 6.05
CA ARG A 270 13.39 -15.66 5.36
C ARG A 270 12.95 -16.65 4.28
N VAL A 271 11.99 -17.53 4.57
CA VAL A 271 11.44 -18.49 3.59
C VAL A 271 10.84 -17.77 2.38
N ARG A 272 10.02 -16.73 2.60
CA ARG A 272 9.44 -15.94 1.50
C ARG A 272 10.50 -15.23 0.67
N SER A 273 11.50 -14.66 1.32
CA SER A 273 12.61 -13.98 0.65
C SER A 273 13.42 -14.93 -0.22
N MET A 274 13.78 -16.11 0.30
CA MET A 274 14.47 -17.15 -0.48
C MET A 274 13.60 -17.63 -1.65
N ASN A 275 12.31 -17.86 -1.44
CA ASN A 275 11.40 -18.28 -2.50
C ASN A 275 11.28 -17.23 -3.61
N ALA A 276 11.20 -15.95 -3.24
CA ALA A 276 11.16 -14.85 -4.19
C ALA A 276 12.44 -14.81 -5.03
N LEU A 277 13.63 -14.86 -4.40
CA LEU A 277 14.91 -14.89 -5.09
C LEU A 277 15.02 -16.05 -6.09
N VAL A 278 14.57 -17.25 -5.71
CA VAL A 278 14.49 -18.40 -6.63
C VAL A 278 13.52 -18.13 -7.78
N SER A 279 12.31 -17.64 -7.50
CA SER A 279 11.29 -17.41 -8.52
C SER A 279 11.64 -16.31 -9.54
N LEU A 280 12.34 -15.28 -9.07
CA LEU A 280 12.83 -14.16 -9.89
C LEU A 280 14.13 -14.52 -10.63
N GLY A 281 14.70 -15.70 -10.36
CA GLY A 281 15.87 -16.21 -11.05
C GLY A 281 17.17 -15.50 -10.69
N ASP A 282 17.34 -15.07 -9.42
CA ASP A 282 18.61 -14.48 -8.97
C ASP A 282 19.76 -15.49 -9.09
N ARG A 283 20.78 -15.10 -9.85
CA ARG A 283 22.01 -15.86 -10.10
C ARG A 283 23.27 -15.10 -9.69
N SER A 284 23.13 -13.97 -9.02
CA SER A 284 24.25 -13.10 -8.66
C SER A 284 25.22 -13.76 -7.68
N GLY A 285 24.71 -14.65 -6.81
CA GLY A 285 25.47 -15.22 -5.70
C GLY A 285 25.58 -14.29 -4.49
N ASN A 286 25.02 -13.09 -4.55
CA ASN A 286 25.13 -12.12 -3.46
C ASN A 286 24.44 -12.60 -2.17
N SER A 287 23.33 -13.34 -2.29
CA SER A 287 22.61 -13.91 -1.15
C SER A 287 23.12 -15.30 -0.73
N SER A 288 24.20 -15.82 -1.31
CA SER A 288 24.71 -17.17 -1.01
C SER A 288 25.09 -17.35 0.47
N ALA A 289 25.69 -16.33 1.09
CA ALA A 289 26.04 -16.35 2.51
C ALA A 289 24.78 -16.37 3.39
N ASP A 290 23.77 -15.57 3.03
CA ASP A 290 22.50 -15.52 3.73
C ASP A 290 21.73 -16.84 3.64
N PHE A 291 21.74 -17.52 2.49
CA PHE A 291 21.15 -18.86 2.37
C PHE A 291 21.81 -19.87 3.31
N ASN A 292 23.13 -19.82 3.42
CA ASN A 292 23.86 -20.69 4.32
C ASN A 292 23.54 -20.39 5.79
N GLU A 293 23.41 -19.12 6.16
CA GLU A 293 23.05 -18.76 7.53
C GLU A 293 21.60 -19.16 7.85
N ALA A 294 20.66 -18.95 6.92
CA ALA A 294 19.28 -19.43 7.05
C ALA A 294 19.22 -20.97 7.21
N TYR A 295 20.08 -21.71 6.50
CA TYR A 295 20.24 -23.15 6.72
C TYR A 295 20.73 -23.45 8.15
N ARG A 296 21.69 -22.70 8.69
CA ARG A 296 22.24 -22.97 10.03
C ARG A 296 21.23 -22.74 11.14
N ILE A 297 20.50 -21.63 11.09
CA ILE A 297 19.58 -21.20 12.16
C ILE A 297 18.15 -21.75 12.00
N GLY A 298 17.76 -22.13 10.78
CA GLY A 298 16.39 -22.50 10.44
C GLY A 298 15.93 -23.87 10.93
N GLY A 299 14.62 -24.04 11.02
CA GLY A 299 13.96 -25.34 11.15
C GLY A 299 14.13 -26.22 9.90
N ILE A 300 13.59 -27.45 9.91
CA ILE A 300 13.76 -28.41 8.80
C ILE A 300 13.22 -27.84 7.48
N ASP A 301 12.02 -27.28 7.49
CA ASP A 301 11.39 -26.75 6.27
C ASP A 301 12.19 -25.57 5.70
N GLU A 302 12.66 -24.68 6.58
CA GLU A 302 13.49 -23.54 6.20
C GLU A 302 14.84 -24.00 5.63
N LYS A 303 15.48 -25.01 6.23
CA LYS A 303 16.71 -25.64 5.71
C LYS A 303 16.51 -26.20 4.31
N LEU A 304 15.39 -26.86 4.04
CA LEU A 304 15.08 -27.39 2.71
C LEU A 304 14.92 -26.28 1.68
N VAL A 305 14.30 -25.15 2.06
CA VAL A 305 14.18 -23.97 1.20
C VAL A 305 15.55 -23.34 0.93
N ALA A 306 16.41 -23.24 1.95
CA ALA A 306 17.78 -22.72 1.80
C ALA A 306 18.63 -23.57 0.84
N LEU A 307 18.57 -24.92 0.97
CA LEU A 307 19.22 -25.84 0.04
C LEU A 307 18.72 -25.63 -1.40
N ARG A 308 17.40 -25.45 -1.57
CA ARG A 308 16.80 -25.15 -2.87
C ARG A 308 17.30 -23.83 -3.45
N ALA A 309 17.38 -22.78 -2.63
CA ALA A 309 17.88 -21.48 -3.05
C ALA A 309 19.33 -21.58 -3.52
N MET A 310 20.21 -22.21 -2.74
CA MET A 310 21.61 -22.45 -3.13
C MET A 310 21.72 -23.26 -4.44
N GLY A 311 20.83 -24.22 -4.64
CA GLY A 311 20.73 -24.98 -5.90
C GLY A 311 20.40 -24.10 -7.10
N ALA A 312 19.33 -23.31 -6.98
CA ALA A 312 18.78 -22.49 -8.05
C ALA A 312 19.69 -21.32 -8.48
N THR A 313 20.43 -20.72 -7.55
CA THR A 313 21.31 -19.57 -7.84
C THR A 313 22.47 -19.93 -8.77
N ARG A 314 22.96 -21.17 -8.75
CA ARG A 314 24.09 -21.64 -9.59
C ARG A 314 25.37 -20.79 -9.46
N SER A 315 25.57 -20.11 -8.33
CA SER A 315 26.81 -19.39 -8.04
C SER A 315 27.89 -20.33 -7.49
N VAL A 316 29.15 -19.92 -7.61
CA VAL A 316 30.31 -20.65 -7.07
C VAL A 316 30.24 -20.67 -5.53
N GLU A 317 29.81 -19.57 -4.94
CA GLU A 317 29.66 -19.37 -3.50
C GLU A 317 28.60 -20.33 -2.94
N SER A 318 27.42 -20.42 -3.54
CA SER A 318 26.39 -21.38 -3.16
C SER A 318 26.85 -22.83 -3.34
N ALA A 319 27.64 -23.12 -4.37
CA ALA A 319 28.21 -24.45 -4.58
C ALA A 319 29.19 -24.84 -3.45
N ARG A 320 30.00 -23.90 -2.97
CA ARG A 320 30.90 -24.12 -1.82
C ARG A 320 30.13 -24.37 -0.53
N PHE A 321 29.08 -23.59 -0.25
CA PHE A 321 28.23 -23.84 0.92
C PHE A 321 27.52 -25.19 0.86
N LEU A 322 26.94 -25.54 -0.31
CA LEU A 322 26.34 -26.86 -0.52
C LEU A 322 27.35 -28.00 -0.32
N ARG A 323 28.58 -27.85 -0.85
CA ARG A 323 29.68 -28.81 -0.65
C ARG A 323 29.95 -29.01 0.85
N ASP A 324 30.08 -27.92 1.59
CA ASP A 324 30.42 -27.97 3.02
C ASP A 324 29.29 -28.62 3.84
N ILE A 325 28.03 -28.31 3.51
CA ILE A 325 26.86 -28.95 4.12
C ILE A 325 26.83 -30.45 3.84
N ILE A 326 27.09 -30.88 2.60
CA ILE A 326 27.12 -32.30 2.23
C ILE A 326 28.23 -33.03 3.01
N ILE A 327 29.42 -32.44 3.11
CA ILE A 327 30.54 -33.04 3.86
C ILE A 327 30.20 -33.15 5.34
N ASP A 328 29.58 -32.14 5.95
CA ASP A 328 29.18 -32.20 7.36
C ASP A 328 28.13 -33.31 7.60
N LEU A 329 27.10 -33.39 6.75
CA LEU A 329 26.08 -34.44 6.83
C LEU A 329 26.69 -35.84 6.65
N ASP A 330 27.64 -36.02 5.73
CA ASP A 330 28.39 -37.28 5.56
C ASP A 330 29.22 -37.62 6.80
N GLY A 331 29.94 -36.64 7.34
CA GLY A 331 30.74 -36.81 8.56
C GLY A 331 29.88 -37.19 9.77
N VAL A 332 28.73 -36.56 9.94
CA VAL A 332 27.76 -36.89 11.00
C VAL A 332 27.22 -38.32 10.82
N HIS A 333 26.89 -38.72 9.59
CA HIS A 333 26.43 -40.07 9.30
C HIS A 333 27.50 -41.13 9.60
N ARG A 334 28.76 -40.91 9.21
CA ARG A 334 29.88 -41.83 9.52
C ARG A 334 30.11 -42.02 11.02
N ARG A 335 29.77 -41.01 11.83
CA ARG A 335 29.81 -41.11 13.31
C ARG A 335 28.62 -41.88 13.89
N GLY A 336 27.74 -42.44 13.06
CA GLY A 336 26.61 -43.28 13.47
C GLY A 336 25.34 -42.49 13.85
N LEU A 337 25.31 -41.17 13.63
CA LEU A 337 24.14 -40.33 13.95
C LEU A 337 23.15 -40.30 12.79
N VAL A 338 22.51 -41.45 12.53
CA VAL A 338 21.54 -41.63 11.46
C VAL A 338 20.15 -41.28 11.95
N ASP A 339 19.49 -40.31 11.29
CA ASP A 339 18.07 -40.05 11.47
C ASP A 339 17.40 -39.66 10.14
N ASN A 340 16.07 -39.75 10.10
CA ASN A 340 15.28 -39.46 8.91
C ASN A 340 15.42 -37.99 8.45
N THR A 341 15.66 -37.07 9.39
CA THR A 341 15.83 -35.65 9.08
C THR A 341 17.11 -35.43 8.29
N ARG A 342 18.23 -36.00 8.73
CA ARG A 342 19.52 -35.91 8.03
C ARG A 342 19.49 -36.61 6.69
N GLU A 343 18.82 -37.76 6.57
CA GLU A 343 18.58 -38.38 5.26
C GLU A 343 17.82 -37.45 4.32
N THR A 344 16.76 -36.81 4.80
CA THR A 344 15.95 -35.88 4.02
C THR A 344 16.77 -34.68 3.56
N LEU A 345 17.55 -34.07 4.48
CA LEU A 345 18.45 -32.96 4.17
C LEU A 345 19.54 -33.37 3.19
N MET A 346 20.14 -34.55 3.34
CA MET A 346 21.16 -35.06 2.43
C MET A 346 20.59 -35.27 1.02
N ARG A 347 19.42 -35.89 0.89
CA ARG A 347 18.74 -36.05 -0.42
C ARG A 347 18.50 -34.70 -1.08
N ALA A 348 17.95 -33.73 -0.33
CA ALA A 348 17.71 -32.38 -0.83
C ALA A 348 19.01 -31.67 -1.23
N ALA A 349 20.08 -31.81 -0.45
CA ALA A 349 21.37 -31.21 -0.75
C ALA A 349 21.97 -31.78 -2.05
N LEU A 350 21.93 -33.10 -2.25
CA LEU A 350 22.42 -33.75 -3.47
C LEU A 350 21.57 -33.41 -4.71
N GLN A 351 20.25 -33.35 -4.57
CA GLN A 351 19.36 -32.90 -5.65
C GLN A 351 19.69 -31.47 -6.07
N ASN A 352 19.86 -30.56 -5.12
CA ASN A 352 20.19 -29.17 -5.40
C ASN A 352 21.64 -28.97 -5.86
N ALA A 353 22.57 -29.84 -5.45
CA ALA A 353 23.91 -29.90 -6.01
C ALA A 353 23.88 -30.24 -7.51
N ALA A 354 23.04 -31.20 -7.92
CA ALA A 354 22.83 -31.52 -9.34
C ALA A 354 22.24 -30.34 -10.13
N VAL A 355 21.32 -29.57 -9.53
CA VAL A 355 20.74 -28.35 -10.15
C VAL A 355 21.76 -27.22 -10.27
N ASN A 356 22.65 -27.08 -9.27
CA ASN A 356 23.69 -26.08 -9.24
C ASN A 356 24.79 -26.37 -10.29
N ALA A 357 25.18 -27.64 -10.43
CA ALA A 357 26.08 -28.18 -11.47
C ALA A 357 27.48 -27.53 -11.53
N ARG A 358 28.02 -27.08 -10.39
CA ARG A 358 29.35 -26.45 -10.30
C ARG A 358 30.43 -27.42 -9.82
N LYS A 359 31.63 -27.30 -10.38
CA LYS A 359 32.76 -28.23 -10.14
C LYS A 359 33.23 -28.27 -8.69
N GLU A 360 32.99 -27.20 -7.95
CA GLU A 360 33.28 -27.07 -6.52
C GLU A 360 32.61 -28.17 -5.68
N LEU A 361 31.52 -28.77 -6.17
CA LEU A 361 30.79 -29.84 -5.48
C LEU A 361 31.48 -31.21 -5.60
N ALA A 362 32.41 -31.40 -6.54
CA ALA A 362 33.00 -32.70 -6.83
C ALA A 362 33.61 -33.43 -5.61
N PRO A 363 34.38 -32.75 -4.71
CA PRO A 363 34.95 -33.42 -3.53
C PRO A 363 33.88 -33.96 -2.58
N ALA A 364 32.78 -33.22 -2.38
CA ALA A 364 31.69 -33.64 -1.51
C ALA A 364 30.92 -34.83 -2.10
N LEU A 365 30.65 -34.81 -3.40
CA LEU A 365 29.94 -35.90 -4.09
C LEU A 365 30.77 -37.20 -4.05
N GLN A 366 32.07 -37.11 -4.28
CA GLN A 366 32.97 -38.26 -4.17
C GLN A 366 33.01 -38.83 -2.74
N ALA A 367 33.05 -37.95 -1.72
CA ALA A 367 33.03 -38.39 -0.32
C ALA A 367 31.78 -39.21 0.02
N VAL A 368 30.60 -38.76 -0.44
CA VAL A 368 29.33 -39.49 -0.26
C VAL A 368 29.33 -40.81 -1.02
N SER A 369 29.78 -40.85 -2.28
CA SER A 369 29.83 -42.08 -3.08
C SER A 369 30.73 -43.17 -2.49
N LEU A 370 31.77 -42.79 -1.73
CA LEU A 370 32.65 -43.73 -1.03
C LEU A 370 32.06 -44.25 0.28
N ASN A 371 31.03 -43.59 0.82
CA ASN A 371 30.39 -44.00 2.07
C ASN A 371 29.23 -44.98 1.80
N GLN A 372 29.54 -46.28 1.81
CA GLN A 372 28.57 -47.36 1.60
C GLN A 372 27.49 -47.46 2.70
N GLY A 373 27.61 -46.69 3.79
CA GLY A 373 26.61 -46.66 4.85
C GLY A 373 25.31 -45.93 4.46
N TRP A 374 25.33 -45.11 3.41
CA TRP A 374 24.13 -44.41 2.93
C TRP A 374 23.15 -45.33 2.21
N SER A 375 21.87 -44.96 2.22
CA SER A 375 20.86 -45.67 1.45
C SER A 375 21.15 -45.59 -0.06
N GLY A 376 20.77 -46.63 -0.81
CA GLY A 376 20.99 -46.68 -2.27
C GLY A 376 20.39 -45.49 -3.02
N GLY A 377 19.31 -44.90 -2.52
CA GLY A 377 18.73 -43.68 -3.08
C GLY A 377 19.64 -42.45 -2.98
N ILE A 378 20.35 -42.29 -1.85
CA ILE A 378 21.33 -41.22 -1.66
C ILE A 378 22.55 -41.42 -2.56
N LEU A 379 23.06 -42.66 -2.63
CA LEU A 379 24.19 -43.00 -3.52
C LEU A 379 23.86 -42.75 -5.00
N ASN A 380 22.64 -43.08 -5.43
CA ASN A 380 22.17 -42.80 -6.78
C ASN A 380 22.08 -41.29 -7.06
N LEU A 381 21.55 -40.50 -6.10
CA LEU A 381 21.51 -39.04 -6.24
C LEU A 381 22.92 -38.42 -6.32
N ALA A 382 23.88 -38.92 -5.55
CA ALA A 382 25.27 -38.48 -5.64
C ALA A 382 25.88 -38.76 -7.02
N ALA A 383 25.62 -39.94 -7.60
CA ALA A 383 26.06 -40.28 -8.96
C ALA A 383 25.42 -39.38 -10.03
N ILE A 384 24.12 -39.10 -9.90
CA ILE A 384 23.40 -38.15 -10.80
C ILE A 384 24.03 -36.76 -10.71
N ALA A 385 24.26 -36.25 -9.49
CA ALA A 385 24.87 -34.95 -9.27
C ALA A 385 26.30 -34.90 -9.86
N GLN A 386 27.09 -35.97 -9.71
CA GLN A 386 28.45 -36.04 -10.25
C GLN A 386 28.44 -36.03 -11.78
N LYS A 387 27.48 -36.71 -12.41
CA LYS A 387 27.29 -36.66 -13.87
C LYS A 387 26.94 -35.25 -14.36
N ALA A 388 26.16 -34.49 -13.59
CA ALA A 388 25.82 -33.11 -13.94
C ALA A 388 27.02 -32.13 -13.88
N LEU A 389 28.16 -32.54 -13.30
CA LEU A 389 29.40 -31.75 -13.28
C LEU A 389 30.27 -31.94 -14.52
N GLN A 390 30.00 -32.97 -15.33
CA GLN A 390 30.70 -33.31 -16.58
C GLN A 390 30.12 -32.51 -17.73
#